data_AF-A0AAQ2G6L1-F1
#
_entry.id   AF-A0AAQ2G6L1-F1
#
_cell.length_a   1.000
_cell.length_b   1.000
_cell.length_c   1.000
_cell.angle_alpha   90.00
_cell.angle_beta   90.00
_cell.angle_gamma   90.00
#
_symmetry.space_group_name_H-M   'P 1'
#
loop_
_entity.id
_entity.type
_entity.pdbx_description
1 polymer ?
#
loop_
_entity_poly.entity_id
_entity_poly.type
_entity_poly.pdbx_seq_one_letter_code
_entity_poly.pdbx_strand_id
1 'polypeptide(L)'
;MIDRPASHLPRGGSTVGPAPGHPAVRTRILLLLVFVLLGGFALRLVYVQGIDPTGQAAAAMDQRLTHQETLPQRGSILDRDGDVLAASVRRYDIVVDQRLVKDFNEWDREARETVLVDVDSRLASLAEVLGMSEEEVREATIGSRPYAVVRRSVTPEVRDKAMALNVPGLLSEAVDRRTYPNGSVAGSIIGFMGGDGTALEGLELSQDDVMTGTPGTRTFEVGADGIRIPNAPLEEVPAVDGADLRLTVDKDAQWFAQETLGALAAEYEAEWANAVVMDVKTGDVIVMADSTTVDPADPDATEGNFRTSTVMSTPYEPGSTGKALPIAAAVDAGKVTATDGFT
;
A
#
# COMPACT_ATOMS: atom_id res chain seq x y z
N MET A 1 80.50 6.38 98.17
CA MET A 1 79.91 7.70 97.82
C MET A 1 79.65 7.62 96.32
N ILE A 2 78.44 7.45 95.79
CA ILE A 2 77.16 8.09 96.12
C ILE A 2 76.03 7.07 95.92
N ASP A 3 75.08 7.13 96.84
CA ASP A 3 73.86 6.35 97.03
C ASP A 3 72.69 7.00 96.28
N ARG A 4 71.78 6.22 95.66
CA ARG A 4 70.45 6.73 95.26
C ARG A 4 69.39 5.61 95.19
N PRO A 5 68.15 5.87 95.65
CA PRO A 5 67.26 4.84 96.17
C PRO A 5 66.11 4.45 95.23
N ALA A 6 65.51 3.30 95.54
CA ALA A 6 64.28 2.79 94.95
C ALA A 6 63.06 3.69 95.26
N SER A 7 62.09 3.75 94.33
CA SER A 7 60.80 4.40 94.58
C SER A 7 59.62 3.52 94.16
N HIS A 8 58.61 3.57 95.04
CA HIS A 8 57.43 2.74 95.12
C HIS A 8 56.37 3.02 94.03
N LEU A 9 55.65 1.97 93.67
CA LEU A 9 54.37 1.99 92.95
C LEU A 9 53.26 2.66 93.79
N PRO A 10 52.27 3.30 93.15
CA PRO A 10 50.90 3.31 93.64
C PRO A 10 49.97 2.49 92.73
N ARG A 11 49.16 1.65 93.38
CA ARG A 11 47.99 0.97 92.80
C ARG A 11 46.76 1.88 92.89
N GLY A 12 45.89 1.81 91.88
CA GLY A 12 44.44 1.93 92.06
C GLY A 12 43.75 3.11 91.37
N GLY A 13 42.79 2.79 90.50
CA GLY A 13 41.83 3.75 89.94
C GLY A 13 41.14 3.24 88.67
N SER A 14 40.35 2.16 88.77
CA SER A 14 39.49 1.70 87.66
C SER A 14 38.30 2.64 87.49
N THR A 15 38.27 3.42 86.42
CA THR A 15 37.06 4.07 85.93
C THR A 15 36.27 3.04 85.10
N VAL A 16 35.10 2.64 85.61
CA VAL A 16 34.14 1.83 84.85
C VAL A 16 33.53 2.74 83.78
N GLY A 17 34.00 2.60 82.54
CA GLY A 17 33.32 3.17 81.37
C GLY A 17 31.98 2.46 81.12
N PRO A 18 30.99 3.13 80.50
CA PRO A 18 29.66 2.55 80.29
C PRO A 18 29.76 1.28 79.43
N ALA A 19 29.05 0.23 79.85
CA ALA A 19 29.08 -1.08 79.20
C ALA A 19 28.81 -0.98 77.69
N PRO A 20 29.58 -1.66 76.82
CA PRO A 20 29.29 -1.71 75.40
C PRO A 20 27.94 -2.40 75.20
N GLY A 21 26.96 -1.66 74.65
CA GLY A 21 25.64 -2.20 74.33
C GLY A 21 25.74 -3.46 73.47
N HIS A 22 24.93 -4.46 73.81
CA HIS A 22 25.02 -5.82 73.27
C HIS A 22 25.19 -5.86 71.74
N PRO A 23 26.31 -6.40 71.20
CA PRO A 23 26.58 -6.42 69.76
C PRO A 23 25.49 -7.14 68.98
N ALA A 24 24.87 -8.16 69.56
CA ALA A 24 23.74 -8.89 68.98
C ALA A 24 22.50 -8.01 68.71
N VAL A 25 22.26 -6.98 69.53
CA VAL A 25 21.11 -6.06 69.35
C VAL A 25 21.38 -5.11 68.18
N ARG A 26 22.61 -4.61 68.05
CA ARG A 26 23.03 -3.76 66.92
C ARG A 26 22.97 -4.50 65.59
N THR A 27 23.44 -5.75 65.55
CA THR A 27 23.37 -6.60 64.36
C THR A 27 21.92 -6.89 63.96
N ARG A 28 21.02 -7.16 64.93
CA ARG A 28 19.58 -7.37 64.66
C ARG A 28 18.89 -6.12 64.12
N ILE A 29 19.17 -4.95 64.68
CA ILE A 29 18.63 -3.67 64.19
C ILE A 29 19.13 -3.38 62.77
N LEU A 30 20.42 -3.62 62.50
CA LEU A 30 21.00 -3.39 61.19
C LEU A 30 20.45 -4.37 60.13
N LEU A 31 20.29 -5.65 60.49
CA LEU A 31 19.62 -6.64 59.65
C LEU A 31 18.17 -6.25 59.37
N LEU A 32 17.43 -5.79 60.38
CA LEU A 32 16.04 -5.36 60.21
C LEU A 32 15.94 -4.13 59.28
N LEU A 33 16.84 -3.16 59.41
CA LEU A 33 16.94 -2.03 58.49
C LEU A 33 17.22 -2.48 57.05
N VAL A 34 18.14 -3.43 56.86
CA VAL A 34 18.43 -4.01 55.54
C VAL A 34 17.21 -4.73 54.97
N PHE A 35 16.49 -5.51 55.78
CA PHE A 35 15.26 -6.18 55.36
C PHE A 35 14.14 -5.20 54.99
N VAL A 36 13.97 -4.11 55.74
CA VAL A 36 13.00 -3.05 55.41
C VAL A 36 13.36 -2.37 54.10
N LEU A 37 14.65 -2.06 53.90
CA LEU A 37 15.15 -1.46 52.67
C LEU A 37 14.94 -2.38 51.46
N LEU A 38 15.29 -3.67 51.58
CA LEU A 38 15.05 -4.68 50.54
C LEU A 38 13.55 -4.87 50.27
N GLY A 39 12.72 -4.87 51.31
CA GLY A 39 11.26 -4.94 51.18
C GLY A 39 10.69 -3.73 50.44
N GLY A 40 11.22 -2.54 50.70
CA GLY A 40 10.88 -1.31 49.96
C GLY A 40 11.24 -1.41 48.47
N PHE A 41 12.42 -1.96 48.14
CA PHE A 41 12.81 -2.22 46.76
C PHE A 41 11.94 -3.27 46.08
N ALA A 42 11.58 -4.36 46.78
CA ALA A 42 10.69 -5.39 46.25
C ALA A 42 9.29 -4.82 45.95
N LEU A 43 8.73 -4.02 46.87
CA LEU A 43 7.46 -3.31 46.66
C LEU A 43 7.54 -2.36 45.46
N ARG A 44 8.64 -1.61 45.34
CA ARG A 44 8.85 -0.72 44.18
C ARG A 44 8.94 -1.51 42.88
N LEU A 45 9.59 -2.67 42.89
CA LEU A 45 9.70 -3.55 41.72
C LEU A 45 8.32 -4.06 41.29
N VAL A 46 7.50 -4.55 42.22
CA VAL A 46 6.12 -5.00 41.94
C VAL A 46 5.26 -3.84 41.44
N TYR A 47 5.41 -2.65 42.02
CA TYR A 47 4.68 -1.46 41.58
C TYR A 47 5.04 -1.03 40.15
N VAL A 48 6.32 -1.10 39.77
CA VAL A 48 6.78 -0.71 38.43
C VAL A 48 6.50 -1.79 37.39
N GLN A 49 6.78 -3.06 37.69
CA GLN A 49 6.69 -4.15 36.70
C GLN A 49 5.33 -4.86 36.68
N GLY A 50 4.60 -4.89 37.80
CA GLY A 50 3.33 -5.60 37.92
C GLY A 50 2.09 -4.72 37.77
N ILE A 51 2.16 -3.45 38.18
CA ILE A 51 1.02 -2.51 38.09
C ILE A 51 1.17 -1.57 36.87
N ASP A 52 2.40 -1.28 36.43
CA ASP A 52 2.76 -0.32 35.37
C ASP A 52 1.82 0.90 35.28
N PRO A 53 1.71 1.72 36.34
CA PRO A 53 0.74 2.83 36.40
C PRO A 53 1.05 3.97 35.43
N THR A 54 2.23 3.94 34.80
CA THR A 54 2.70 4.92 33.81
C THR A 54 2.60 4.42 32.37
N GLY A 55 2.22 3.14 32.15
CA GLY A 55 2.18 2.51 30.84
C GLY A 55 3.55 2.47 30.14
N GLN A 56 4.65 2.47 30.89
CA GLN A 56 6.00 2.56 30.32
C GLN A 56 6.40 1.27 29.60
N ALA A 57 5.90 0.11 30.06
CA ALA A 57 6.13 -1.14 29.35
C ALA A 57 5.36 -1.16 28.03
N ALA A 58 4.10 -0.70 28.03
CA ALA A 58 3.30 -0.57 26.81
C ALA A 58 3.90 0.44 25.81
N ALA A 59 4.33 1.62 26.27
CA ALA A 59 4.98 2.62 25.43
C ALA A 59 6.35 2.15 24.88
N ALA A 60 7.10 1.36 25.65
CA ALA A 60 8.35 0.76 25.18
C ALA A 60 8.12 -0.40 24.20
N MET A 61 6.98 -1.10 24.28
CA MET A 61 6.56 -2.09 23.28
C MET A 61 6.12 -1.40 22.00
N ASP A 62 5.31 -0.34 22.09
CA ASP A 62 4.83 0.43 20.93
C ASP A 62 5.99 1.01 20.10
N GLN A 63 7.06 1.47 20.75
CA GLN A 63 8.30 1.91 20.06
C GLN A 63 9.04 0.80 19.30
N ARG A 64 8.72 -0.48 19.55
CA ARG A 64 9.32 -1.64 18.87
C ARG A 64 8.38 -2.26 17.84
N LEU A 65 7.10 -1.90 17.86
CA LEU A 65 6.13 -2.36 16.89
C LEU A 65 6.26 -1.52 15.62
N THR A 66 6.39 -2.20 14.48
CA THR A 66 6.24 -1.61 13.17
C THR A 66 4.88 -1.98 12.63
N HIS A 67 4.09 -0.97 12.26
CA HIS A 67 2.82 -1.15 11.55
C HIS A 67 3.07 -1.01 10.06
N GLN A 68 2.75 -2.05 9.32
CA GLN A 68 2.77 -2.06 7.86
C GLN A 68 1.34 -2.21 7.36
N GLU A 69 0.88 -1.22 6.58
CA GLU A 69 -0.39 -1.31 5.89
C GLU A 69 -0.29 -2.32 4.74
N THR A 70 -1.31 -3.17 4.62
CA THR A 70 -1.44 -4.09 3.49
C THR A 70 -2.53 -3.55 2.58
N LEU A 71 -2.13 -3.11 1.38
CA LEU A 71 -3.07 -2.52 0.42
C LEU A 71 -4.00 -3.59 -0.16
N PRO A 72 -5.32 -3.33 -0.24
CA PRO A 72 -6.28 -4.21 -0.87
C PRO A 72 -6.14 -4.15 -2.40
N GLN A 73 -6.55 -5.21 -3.08
CA GLN A 73 -6.65 -5.18 -4.54
C GLN A 73 -7.97 -4.54 -4.95
N ARG A 74 -7.90 -3.53 -5.83
CA ARG A 74 -9.11 -2.92 -6.40
C ARG A 74 -9.85 -3.90 -7.30
N GLY A 75 -11.17 -4.00 -7.14
CA GLY A 75 -12.05 -4.91 -7.88
C GLY A 75 -12.01 -4.71 -9.40
N SER A 76 -12.22 -5.79 -10.14
CA SER A 76 -12.19 -5.82 -11.61
C SER A 76 -13.50 -5.32 -12.20
N ILE A 77 -13.44 -4.74 -13.40
CA ILE A 77 -14.61 -4.44 -14.21
C ILE A 77 -14.69 -5.50 -15.30
N LEU A 78 -15.82 -6.20 -15.36
CA LEU A 78 -16.09 -7.33 -16.24
C LEU A 78 -17.26 -7.00 -17.15
N ASP A 79 -17.23 -7.53 -18.37
CA ASP A 79 -18.37 -7.46 -19.28
C ASP A 79 -19.51 -8.40 -18.84
N ARG A 80 -20.58 -8.43 -19.64
CA ARG A 80 -21.76 -9.28 -19.38
C ARG A 80 -21.48 -10.77 -19.33
N ASP A 81 -20.42 -11.27 -19.96
CA ASP A 81 -20.07 -12.68 -20.04
C ASP A 81 -18.97 -13.06 -19.04
N GLY A 82 -18.27 -12.06 -18.49
CA GLY A 82 -17.24 -12.19 -17.47
C GLY A 82 -15.83 -11.89 -17.98
N ASP A 83 -15.69 -11.37 -19.20
CA ASP A 83 -14.41 -10.97 -19.76
C ASP A 83 -13.92 -9.69 -19.07
N VAL A 84 -12.62 -9.63 -18.79
CA VAL A 84 -12.02 -8.51 -18.08
C VAL A 84 -11.93 -7.29 -18.98
N LEU A 85 -12.55 -6.19 -18.54
CA LEU A 85 -12.46 -4.86 -19.14
C LEU A 85 -11.42 -3.98 -18.43
N ALA A 86 -11.37 -4.06 -17.09
CA ALA A 86 -10.34 -3.43 -16.27
C ALA A 86 -9.96 -4.36 -15.11
N ALA A 87 -8.67 -4.46 -14.81
CA ALA A 87 -8.19 -5.25 -13.67
C ALA A 87 -6.99 -4.61 -13.00
N SER A 88 -6.87 -4.86 -11.71
CA SER A 88 -5.70 -4.50 -10.92
C SER A 88 -4.73 -5.67 -10.95
N VAL A 89 -3.49 -5.41 -11.33
CA VAL A 89 -2.44 -6.43 -11.36
C VAL A 89 -1.32 -6.02 -10.43
N ARG A 90 -0.89 -6.97 -9.59
CA ARG A 90 0.29 -6.78 -8.74
C ARG A 90 1.52 -6.57 -9.62
N ARG A 91 2.21 -5.47 -9.38
CA ARG A 91 3.51 -5.12 -9.95
C ARG A 91 4.44 -4.74 -8.81
N TYR A 92 5.71 -4.52 -9.14
CA TYR A 92 6.70 -4.10 -8.16
C TYR A 92 7.49 -2.91 -8.66
N ASP A 93 7.74 -1.96 -7.78
CA ASP A 93 8.74 -0.93 -8.00
C ASP A 93 10.05 -1.43 -7.39
N ILE A 94 11.10 -1.42 -8.20
CA ILE A 94 12.46 -1.72 -7.74
C ILE A 94 13.06 -0.41 -7.25
N VAL A 95 13.38 -0.38 -5.96
CA VAL A 95 13.88 0.81 -5.27
C VAL A 95 15.20 0.47 -4.59
N VAL A 96 15.96 1.50 -4.23
CA VAL A 96 17.30 1.32 -3.66
C VAL A 96 17.63 2.39 -2.63
N ASP A 97 18.22 1.98 -1.51
CA ASP A 97 18.96 2.86 -0.61
C ASP A 97 20.40 2.99 -1.12
N GLN A 98 20.67 4.11 -1.81
CA GLN A 98 21.94 4.34 -2.48
C GLN A 98 23.12 4.37 -1.49
N ARG A 99 22.87 4.63 -0.20
CA ARG A 99 23.91 4.68 0.84
C ARG A 99 24.45 3.30 1.21
N LEU A 100 23.71 2.25 0.86
CA LEU A 100 24.05 0.86 1.14
C LEU A 100 24.70 0.16 -0.05
N VAL A 101 24.62 0.75 -1.25
CA VAL A 101 25.19 0.22 -2.50
C VAL A 101 26.72 0.36 -2.45
N LYS A 102 27.39 -0.73 -2.10
CA LYS A 102 28.86 -0.83 -2.00
C LYS A 102 29.30 -2.29 -2.15
N ASP A 103 30.57 -2.48 -2.49
CA ASP A 103 31.17 -3.81 -2.57
C ASP A 103 30.93 -4.60 -1.29
N PHE A 104 30.60 -5.87 -1.47
CA PHE A 104 30.16 -6.72 -0.38
C PHE A 104 30.74 -8.12 -0.49
N ASN A 105 30.82 -8.76 0.66
CA ASN A 105 31.32 -10.13 0.78
C ASN A 105 30.14 -11.09 0.68
N GLU A 106 30.19 -12.00 -0.28
CA GLU A 106 29.18 -13.05 -0.48
C GLU A 106 29.79 -14.42 -0.20
N TRP A 107 29.05 -15.30 0.46
CA TRP A 107 29.49 -16.67 0.70
C TRP A 107 29.17 -17.53 -0.52
N ASP A 108 30.20 -17.93 -1.25
CA ASP A 108 30.08 -18.86 -2.36
C ASP A 108 29.91 -20.29 -1.81
N ARG A 109 28.75 -20.90 -2.10
CA ARG A 109 28.43 -22.26 -1.63
C ARG A 109 29.21 -23.35 -2.36
N GLU A 110 29.61 -23.12 -3.61
CA GLU A 110 30.36 -24.07 -4.41
C GLU A 110 31.85 -24.03 -4.06
N ALA A 111 32.42 -22.84 -3.97
CA ALA A 111 33.82 -22.63 -3.59
C ALA A 111 34.05 -22.76 -2.07
N ARG A 112 32.99 -22.67 -1.25
CA ARG A 112 33.02 -22.66 0.22
C ARG A 112 33.94 -21.57 0.79
N GLU A 113 33.94 -20.40 0.15
CA GLU A 113 34.73 -19.24 0.56
C GLU A 113 33.92 -17.94 0.46
N THR A 114 34.39 -16.91 1.13
CA THR A 114 33.83 -15.56 1.01
C THR A 114 34.53 -14.82 -0.11
N VAL A 115 33.78 -14.50 -1.16
CA VAL A 115 34.28 -13.75 -2.33
C VAL A 115 33.84 -12.29 -2.20
N LEU A 116 34.75 -11.37 -2.49
CA LEU A 116 34.41 -9.96 -2.64
C LEU A 116 33.73 -9.78 -3.99
N VAL A 117 32.47 -9.37 -3.97
CA VAL A 117 31.67 -9.11 -5.16
C VAL A 117 31.72 -7.61 -5.44
N ASP A 118 32.20 -7.28 -6.63
CA ASP A 118 32.16 -5.91 -7.17
C ASP A 118 30.71 -5.53 -7.49
N VAL A 119 30.25 -4.41 -6.94
CA VAL A 119 28.89 -3.92 -7.19
C VAL A 119 28.65 -3.65 -8.66
N ASP A 120 29.66 -3.17 -9.40
CA ASP A 120 29.48 -2.82 -10.80
C ASP A 120 29.10 -4.03 -11.66
N SER A 121 29.67 -5.21 -11.36
CA SER A 121 29.30 -6.47 -12.00
C SER A 121 27.84 -6.87 -11.73
N ARG A 122 27.33 -6.59 -10.52
CA ARG A 122 25.94 -6.88 -10.13
C ARG A 122 24.97 -5.87 -10.74
N LEU A 123 25.36 -4.60 -10.86
CA LEU A 123 24.57 -3.57 -11.55
C LEU A 123 24.43 -3.87 -13.05
N ALA A 124 25.45 -4.42 -13.69
CA ALA A 124 25.36 -4.89 -15.08
C ALA A 124 24.34 -6.04 -15.22
N SER A 125 24.38 -7.02 -14.31
CA SER A 125 23.38 -8.10 -14.27
C SER A 125 21.97 -7.57 -14.00
N LEU A 126 21.85 -6.56 -13.13
CA LEU A 126 20.58 -5.90 -12.83
C LEU A 126 20.03 -5.15 -14.05
N ALA A 127 20.90 -4.49 -14.82
CA ALA A 127 20.52 -3.83 -16.07
C ALA A 127 19.95 -4.81 -17.10
N GLU A 128 20.56 -5.98 -17.26
CA GLU A 128 20.03 -7.05 -18.12
C GLU A 128 18.65 -7.53 -17.66
N VAL A 129 18.48 -7.80 -16.37
CA VAL A 129 17.19 -8.25 -15.80
C VAL A 129 16.09 -7.19 -15.94
N LEU A 130 16.43 -5.92 -15.74
CA LEU A 130 15.48 -4.80 -15.83
C LEU A 130 15.24 -4.32 -17.27
N GLY A 131 16.02 -4.80 -18.24
CA GLY A 131 15.98 -4.32 -19.63
C GLY A 131 16.33 -2.83 -19.74
N MET A 132 17.29 -2.38 -18.93
CA MET A 132 17.80 -1.00 -18.89
C MET A 132 19.25 -0.97 -19.34
N SER A 133 19.76 0.20 -19.71
CA SER A 133 21.20 0.35 -19.91
C SER A 133 21.95 0.34 -18.57
N GLU A 134 23.20 -0.12 -18.58
CA GLU A 134 24.05 -0.13 -17.38
C GLU A 134 24.22 1.30 -16.80
N GLU A 135 24.28 2.31 -17.68
CA GLU A 135 24.41 3.72 -17.27
C GLU A 135 23.16 4.20 -16.52
N GLU A 136 21.96 3.92 -17.02
CA GLU A 136 20.70 4.28 -16.35
C GLU A 136 20.58 3.60 -14.97
N VAL A 137 20.92 2.31 -14.89
CA VAL A 137 20.87 1.58 -13.61
C VAL A 137 21.90 2.15 -12.65
N ARG A 138 23.12 2.45 -13.12
CA ARG A 138 24.17 3.04 -12.30
C ARG A 138 23.76 4.42 -11.77
N GLU A 139 23.19 5.28 -12.61
CA GLU A 139 22.70 6.60 -12.19
C GLU A 139 21.56 6.48 -11.16
N ALA A 140 20.65 5.54 -11.35
CA ALA A 140 19.55 5.31 -10.42
C ALA A 140 20.02 4.71 -9.08
N THR A 141 21.07 3.88 -9.08
CA THR A 141 21.50 3.10 -7.90
C THR A 141 22.64 3.74 -7.11
N ILE A 142 23.57 4.43 -7.76
CA ILE A 142 24.73 5.04 -7.08
C ILE A 142 24.38 6.48 -6.69
N GLY A 143 24.58 6.81 -5.42
CA GLY A 143 24.37 8.16 -4.90
C GLY A 143 24.27 8.18 -3.38
N SER A 144 23.63 9.21 -2.84
CA SER A 144 23.51 9.43 -1.39
C SER A 144 22.06 9.43 -0.88
N ARG A 145 21.09 9.14 -1.75
CA ARG A 145 19.67 9.16 -1.39
C ARG A 145 19.30 7.89 -0.61
N PRO A 146 18.56 8.02 0.50
CA PRO A 146 18.04 6.87 1.23
C PRO A 146 16.95 6.11 0.45
N TYR A 147 16.37 6.75 -0.57
CA TYR A 147 15.33 6.18 -1.42
C TYR A 147 15.49 6.71 -2.85
N ALA A 148 15.66 5.80 -3.80
CA ALA A 148 15.64 6.09 -5.23
C ALA A 148 14.89 4.96 -5.96
N VAL A 149 14.05 5.33 -6.92
CA VAL A 149 13.35 4.36 -7.78
C VAL A 149 14.27 4.01 -8.94
N VAL A 150 14.58 2.73 -9.10
CA VAL A 150 15.38 2.20 -10.21
C VAL A 150 14.49 1.91 -11.41
N ARG A 151 13.40 1.16 -11.18
CA ARG A 151 12.45 0.81 -12.23
C ARG A 151 11.06 0.62 -11.65
N ARG A 152 10.06 1.23 -12.28
CA ARG A 152 8.66 1.09 -11.88
C ARG A 152 7.97 -0.08 -12.56
N SER A 153 6.98 -0.63 -11.88
CA SER A 153 5.98 -1.54 -12.42
C SER A 153 6.54 -2.80 -13.11
N VAL A 154 7.58 -3.42 -12.53
CA VAL A 154 8.11 -4.69 -13.04
C VAL A 154 7.19 -5.86 -12.69
N THR A 155 7.29 -6.95 -13.46
CA THR A 155 6.55 -8.18 -13.19
C THR A 155 7.12 -8.91 -11.96
N PRO A 156 6.34 -9.79 -11.30
CA PRO A 156 6.86 -10.62 -10.22
C PRO A 156 8.12 -11.41 -10.60
N GLU A 157 8.16 -11.95 -11.83
CA GLU A 157 9.31 -12.70 -12.33
C GLU A 157 10.58 -11.83 -12.43
N VAL A 158 10.46 -10.61 -12.98
CA VAL A 158 11.58 -9.67 -13.07
C VAL A 158 12.03 -9.23 -11.66
N ARG A 159 11.07 -8.99 -10.76
CA ARG A 159 11.36 -8.68 -9.36
C ARG A 159 12.15 -9.80 -8.69
N ASP A 160 11.73 -11.05 -8.84
CA ASP A 160 12.39 -12.19 -8.20
C ASP A 160 13.82 -12.38 -8.73
N LYS A 161 14.01 -12.24 -10.04
CA LYS A 161 15.36 -12.25 -10.66
C LYS A 161 16.24 -11.10 -10.15
N ALA A 162 15.69 -9.89 -10.03
CA ALA A 162 16.43 -8.73 -9.53
C ALA A 162 16.81 -8.88 -8.06
N MET A 163 15.89 -9.34 -7.21
CA MET A 163 16.16 -9.58 -5.78
C MET A 163 17.19 -10.70 -5.58
N ALA A 164 17.19 -11.73 -6.44
CA ALA A 164 18.15 -12.82 -6.38
C ALA A 164 19.61 -12.41 -6.64
N LEU A 165 19.84 -11.22 -7.23
CA LEU A 165 21.19 -10.66 -7.39
C LEU A 165 21.81 -10.17 -6.06
N ASN A 166 21.00 -10.07 -5.00
CA ASN A 166 21.43 -9.67 -3.65
C ASN A 166 22.22 -8.34 -3.63
N VAL A 167 21.88 -7.39 -4.50
CA VAL A 167 22.51 -6.06 -4.53
C VAL A 167 22.23 -5.35 -3.19
N PRO A 168 23.26 -4.92 -2.44
CA PRO A 168 23.06 -4.22 -1.18
C PRO A 168 22.22 -2.96 -1.35
N GLY A 169 21.22 -2.80 -0.49
CA GLY A 169 20.31 -1.65 -0.53
C GLY A 169 19.18 -1.76 -1.55
N LEU A 170 19.14 -2.78 -2.40
CA LEU A 170 18.03 -3.00 -3.35
C LEU A 170 16.83 -3.59 -2.62
N LEU A 171 15.67 -2.97 -2.78
CA LEU A 171 14.39 -3.42 -2.25
C LEU A 171 13.35 -3.51 -3.37
N SER A 172 12.24 -4.18 -3.07
CA SER A 172 11.07 -4.18 -3.95
C SER A 172 9.83 -3.78 -3.15
N GLU A 173 9.05 -2.89 -3.73
CA GLU A 173 7.79 -2.41 -3.16
C GLU A 173 6.64 -2.94 -4.02
N ALA A 174 5.68 -3.60 -3.39
CA ALA A 174 4.50 -4.07 -4.10
C ALA A 174 3.59 -2.88 -4.43
N VAL A 175 3.25 -2.72 -5.70
CA VAL A 175 2.31 -1.71 -6.19
C VAL A 175 1.19 -2.39 -6.95
N ASP A 176 -0.03 -1.89 -6.82
CA ASP A 176 -1.12 -2.31 -7.69
C ASP A 176 -1.18 -1.39 -8.89
N ARG A 177 -1.17 -1.98 -10.09
CA ARG A 177 -1.31 -1.22 -11.33
C ARG A 177 -2.65 -1.54 -11.95
N ARG A 178 -3.44 -0.51 -12.23
CA ARG A 178 -4.67 -0.65 -13.02
C ARG A 178 -4.32 -0.92 -14.48
N THR A 179 -4.98 -1.88 -15.11
CA THR A 179 -4.75 -2.29 -16.50
C THR A 179 -6.07 -2.44 -17.24
N TYR A 180 -6.06 -2.08 -18.52
CA TYR A 180 -7.22 -2.08 -19.42
C TYR A 180 -6.88 -2.93 -20.66
N PRO A 181 -7.13 -4.25 -20.62
CA PRO A 181 -6.62 -5.17 -21.66
C PRO A 181 -7.17 -4.91 -23.06
N ASN A 182 -8.32 -4.24 -23.16
CA ASN A 182 -9.04 -4.01 -24.42
C ASN A 182 -8.83 -2.58 -24.98
N GLY A 183 -7.84 -1.84 -24.47
CA GLY A 183 -7.56 -0.46 -24.89
C GLY A 183 -8.79 0.42 -24.73
N SER A 184 -9.17 1.10 -25.81
CA SER A 184 -10.33 2.01 -25.84
C SER A 184 -11.70 1.33 -25.85
N VAL A 185 -11.83 0.00 -25.93
CA VAL A 185 -13.15 -0.64 -25.89
C VAL A 185 -13.85 -0.35 -24.55
N ALA A 186 -15.05 0.22 -24.62
CA ALA A 186 -15.81 0.72 -23.47
C ALA A 186 -15.07 1.77 -22.61
N GLY A 187 -13.99 2.37 -23.10
CA GLY A 187 -13.13 3.26 -22.31
C GLY A 187 -13.87 4.47 -21.73
N SER A 188 -14.80 5.07 -22.48
CA SER A 188 -15.61 6.20 -22.01
C SER A 188 -16.64 5.80 -20.93
N ILE A 189 -17.02 4.52 -20.86
CA ILE A 189 -17.90 3.98 -19.81
C ILE A 189 -17.07 3.62 -18.57
N ILE A 190 -15.98 2.88 -18.79
CA ILE A 190 -15.07 2.41 -17.74
C ILE A 190 -14.46 3.61 -17.01
N GLY A 191 -14.01 4.62 -17.76
CA GLY A 191 -13.22 5.72 -17.22
C GLY A 191 -11.77 5.30 -16.94
N PHE A 192 -11.03 6.15 -16.23
CA PHE A 192 -9.60 5.95 -15.99
C PHE A 192 -9.18 6.40 -14.59
N MET A 193 -7.98 5.97 -14.20
CA MET A 193 -7.33 6.31 -12.94
C MET A 193 -6.22 7.33 -13.18
N GLY A 194 -5.99 8.22 -12.23
CA GLY A 194 -4.82 9.09 -12.16
C GLY A 194 -3.55 8.32 -11.82
N GLY A 195 -2.39 8.94 -12.08
CA GLY A 195 -1.09 8.35 -11.78
C GLY A 195 -0.82 8.13 -10.29
N ASP A 196 -1.59 8.78 -9.42
CA ASP A 196 -1.58 8.61 -7.97
C ASP A 196 -2.57 7.55 -7.47
N GLY A 197 -3.29 6.88 -8.38
CA GLY A 197 -4.30 5.87 -8.04
C GLY A 197 -5.66 6.47 -7.68
N THR A 198 -5.91 7.75 -7.93
CA THR A 198 -7.24 8.36 -7.79
C THR A 198 -8.13 7.98 -8.97
N ALA A 199 -9.40 7.66 -8.73
CA ALA A 199 -10.35 7.47 -9.83
C ALA A 199 -10.80 8.84 -10.38
N LEU A 200 -10.78 9.01 -11.71
CA LEU A 200 -11.00 10.32 -12.32
C LEU A 200 -12.27 10.42 -13.15
N GLU A 201 -12.71 9.33 -13.78
CA GLU A 201 -13.88 9.35 -14.66
C GLU A 201 -14.66 8.03 -14.66
N GLY A 202 -15.87 8.06 -15.24
CA GLY A 202 -16.65 6.88 -15.59
C GLY A 202 -17.02 5.98 -14.40
N LEU A 203 -17.01 4.66 -14.64
CA LEU A 203 -17.25 3.65 -13.60
C LEU A 203 -16.13 3.58 -12.57
N GLU A 204 -14.88 3.85 -12.96
CA GLU A 204 -13.78 3.97 -12.01
C GLU A 204 -14.11 5.01 -10.93
N LEU A 205 -14.60 6.19 -11.31
CA LEU A 205 -14.98 7.23 -10.35
C LEU A 205 -16.29 6.92 -9.64
N SER A 206 -17.34 6.59 -10.39
CA SER A 206 -18.69 6.46 -9.81
C SER A 206 -18.85 5.24 -8.92
N GLN A 207 -17.98 4.23 -9.06
CA GLN A 207 -17.99 2.99 -8.26
C GLN A 207 -16.72 2.83 -7.42
N ASP A 208 -15.97 3.92 -7.18
CA ASP A 208 -14.72 3.89 -6.44
C ASP A 208 -14.88 3.28 -5.03
N ASP A 209 -15.93 3.68 -4.32
CA ASP A 209 -16.23 3.24 -2.95
C ASP A 209 -16.36 1.71 -2.82
N VAL A 210 -16.93 1.04 -3.83
CA VAL A 210 -17.13 -0.41 -3.82
C VAL A 210 -15.92 -1.17 -4.36
N MET A 211 -15.16 -0.56 -5.27
CA MET A 211 -14.02 -1.20 -5.91
C MET A 211 -12.71 -1.03 -5.13
N THR A 212 -12.54 -0.01 -4.28
CA THR A 212 -11.26 0.23 -3.59
C THR A 212 -10.91 -0.84 -2.54
N GLY A 213 -11.91 -1.42 -1.88
CA GLY A 213 -11.67 -2.38 -0.79
C GLY A 213 -11.27 -1.71 0.53
N THR A 214 -10.79 -2.49 1.49
CA THR A 214 -10.39 -2.02 2.83
C THR A 214 -8.96 -2.46 3.15
N PRO A 215 -8.05 -1.54 3.49
CA PRO A 215 -6.69 -1.88 3.87
C PRO A 215 -6.62 -2.77 5.11
N GLY A 216 -5.68 -3.71 5.07
CA GLY A 216 -5.29 -4.53 6.20
C GLY A 216 -4.13 -3.91 6.96
N THR A 217 -3.82 -4.46 8.13
CA THR A 217 -2.69 -4.02 8.95
C THR A 217 -1.87 -5.21 9.42
N ARG A 218 -0.54 -5.08 9.37
CA ARG A 218 0.41 -6.06 9.88
C ARG A 218 1.30 -5.38 10.90
N THR A 219 1.24 -5.85 12.13
CA THR A 219 2.03 -5.33 13.24
C THR A 219 3.05 -6.37 13.65
N PHE A 220 4.34 -6.02 13.57
CA PHE A 220 5.43 -6.92 13.93
C PHE A 220 6.55 -6.18 14.69
N GLU A 221 7.26 -6.91 15.55
CA GLU A 221 8.40 -6.35 16.29
C GLU A 221 9.68 -6.41 15.45
N VAL A 222 10.39 -5.29 15.37
CA VAL A 222 11.72 -5.20 14.76
C VAL A 222 12.79 -5.10 15.83
N GLY A 223 13.89 -5.82 15.65
CA GLY A 223 15.08 -5.70 16.49
C GLY A 223 15.74 -4.33 16.34
N ALA A 224 16.70 -4.01 17.22
CA ALA A 224 17.48 -2.77 17.12
C ALA A 224 18.35 -2.69 15.85
N ASP A 225 18.51 -3.80 15.16
CA ASP A 225 19.15 -3.96 13.85
C ASP A 225 18.18 -3.76 12.67
N GLY A 226 16.89 -3.49 12.94
CA GLY A 226 15.85 -3.32 11.92
C GLY A 226 15.33 -4.64 11.33
N ILE A 227 15.81 -5.79 11.82
CA ILE A 227 15.38 -7.10 11.32
C ILE A 227 14.14 -7.54 12.11
N ARG A 228 13.11 -7.98 11.39
CA ARG A 228 11.91 -8.57 12.00
C ARG A 228 12.29 -9.75 12.89
N ILE A 229 11.86 -9.73 14.15
CA ILE A 229 12.11 -10.83 15.09
C ILE A 229 11.23 -12.02 14.69
N PRO A 230 11.78 -13.17 14.24
CA PRO A 230 10.99 -14.24 13.62
C PRO A 230 9.90 -14.85 14.53
N ASN A 231 10.05 -14.72 15.84
CA ASN A 231 9.14 -15.28 16.86
C ASN A 231 8.35 -14.22 17.65
N ALA A 232 8.40 -12.95 17.24
CA ALA A 232 7.58 -11.92 17.89
C ALA A 232 6.09 -12.08 17.51
N PRO A 233 5.15 -11.62 18.36
CA PRO A 233 3.73 -11.61 18.03
C PRO A 233 3.51 -10.87 16.71
N LEU A 234 2.85 -11.53 15.76
CA LEU A 234 2.35 -10.93 14.53
C LEU A 234 0.85 -10.74 14.73
N GLU A 235 0.43 -9.48 14.80
CA GLU A 235 -0.98 -9.14 14.70
C GLU A 235 -1.26 -8.74 13.25
N GLU A 236 -2.05 -9.55 12.55
CA GLU A 236 -2.35 -9.37 11.13
C GLU A 236 -3.86 -9.31 10.95
N VAL A 237 -4.34 -8.15 10.50
CA VAL A 237 -5.67 -7.95 9.96
C VAL A 237 -5.52 -7.99 8.44
N PRO A 238 -6.03 -9.03 7.74
CA PRO A 238 -5.90 -9.11 6.29
C PRO A 238 -6.66 -7.96 5.62
N ALA A 239 -6.13 -7.50 4.48
CA ALA A 239 -6.85 -6.56 3.62
C ALA A 239 -8.08 -7.25 3.02
N VAL A 240 -9.13 -6.49 2.75
CA VAL A 240 -10.32 -6.95 2.04
C VAL A 240 -10.31 -6.32 0.66
N ASP A 241 -10.20 -7.15 -0.37
CA ASP A 241 -10.24 -6.69 -1.75
C ASP A 241 -11.58 -6.04 -2.09
N GLY A 242 -11.56 -5.11 -3.04
CA GLY A 242 -12.77 -4.47 -3.52
C GLY A 242 -13.64 -5.40 -4.34
N ALA A 243 -14.93 -5.06 -4.45
CA ALA A 243 -15.88 -5.86 -5.19
C ALA A 243 -15.68 -5.70 -6.70
N ASP A 244 -15.81 -6.81 -7.43
CA ASP A 244 -15.85 -6.78 -8.90
C ASP A 244 -17.19 -6.20 -9.38
N LEU A 245 -17.14 -5.46 -10.49
CA LEU A 245 -18.31 -4.96 -11.20
C LEU A 245 -18.54 -5.79 -12.45
N ARG A 246 -19.74 -6.37 -12.59
CA ARG A 246 -20.18 -7.01 -13.82
C ARG A 246 -21.13 -6.09 -14.56
N LEU A 247 -20.77 -5.71 -15.77
CA LEU A 247 -21.59 -4.84 -16.61
C LEU A 247 -22.64 -5.64 -17.38
N THR A 248 -23.61 -4.93 -17.95
CA THR A 248 -24.54 -5.49 -18.94
C THR A 248 -24.01 -5.35 -20.38
N VAL A 249 -22.93 -4.59 -20.54
CA VAL A 249 -22.27 -4.31 -21.81
C VAL A 249 -21.66 -5.60 -22.37
N ASP A 250 -21.89 -5.81 -23.66
CA ASP A 250 -21.26 -6.86 -24.45
C ASP A 250 -20.00 -6.29 -25.10
N LYS A 251 -18.82 -6.82 -24.74
CA LYS A 251 -17.54 -6.28 -25.21
C LYS A 251 -17.42 -6.31 -26.74
N ASP A 252 -17.89 -7.37 -27.38
CA ASP A 252 -17.73 -7.56 -28.82
C ASP A 252 -18.71 -6.69 -29.60
N ALA A 253 -19.97 -6.59 -29.15
CA ALA A 253 -20.94 -5.67 -29.72
C ALA A 253 -20.54 -4.20 -29.50
N GLN A 254 -19.97 -3.88 -28.34
CA GLN A 254 -19.43 -2.56 -28.02
C GLN A 254 -18.29 -2.17 -28.96
N TRP A 255 -17.31 -3.07 -29.15
CA TRP A 255 -16.21 -2.84 -30.10
C TRP A 255 -16.75 -2.62 -31.52
N PHE A 256 -17.66 -3.48 -31.97
CA PHE A 256 -18.25 -3.36 -33.32
C PHE A 256 -18.97 -2.02 -33.52
N ALA A 257 -19.72 -1.56 -32.51
CA ALA A 257 -20.41 -0.28 -32.56
C ALA A 257 -19.42 0.90 -32.56
N GLN A 258 -18.39 0.88 -31.72
CA GLN A 258 -17.35 1.91 -31.70
C GLN A 258 -16.62 2.00 -33.05
N GLU A 259 -16.22 0.87 -33.63
CA GLU A 259 -15.55 0.84 -34.94
C GLU A 259 -16.47 1.40 -36.04
N THR A 260 -17.74 0.99 -36.04
CA THR A 260 -18.73 1.47 -37.01
C THR A 260 -18.97 2.98 -36.87
N LEU A 261 -19.13 3.48 -35.66
CA LEU A 261 -19.32 4.91 -35.39
C LEU A 261 -18.09 5.73 -35.77
N GLY A 262 -16.89 5.23 -35.47
CA GLY A 262 -15.64 5.87 -35.88
C GLY A 262 -15.54 6.00 -37.40
N ALA A 263 -15.87 4.93 -38.14
CA ALA A 263 -15.89 4.96 -39.59
C ALA A 263 -16.94 5.93 -40.15
N LEU A 264 -18.15 5.94 -39.59
CA LEU A 264 -19.22 6.85 -40.02
C LEU A 264 -18.91 8.32 -39.69
N ALA A 265 -18.33 8.59 -38.52
CA ALA A 265 -17.92 9.93 -38.15
C ALA A 265 -16.84 10.47 -39.10
N ALA A 266 -15.88 9.63 -39.49
CA ALA A 266 -14.88 9.99 -40.49
C ALA A 266 -15.48 10.17 -41.89
N GLU A 267 -16.39 9.28 -42.32
CA GLU A 267 -17.06 9.37 -43.63
C GLU A 267 -17.87 10.65 -43.79
N TYR A 268 -18.61 11.04 -42.74
CA TYR A 268 -19.48 12.20 -42.75
C TYR A 268 -18.82 13.49 -42.24
N GLU A 269 -17.51 13.44 -41.92
CA GLU A 269 -16.79 14.55 -41.27
C GLU A 269 -17.54 15.08 -40.03
N ALA A 270 -18.16 14.17 -39.27
CA ALA A 270 -18.90 14.50 -38.06
C ALA A 270 -17.95 14.76 -36.89
N GLU A 271 -18.29 15.73 -36.04
CA GLU A 271 -17.53 16.03 -34.82
C GLU A 271 -17.53 14.86 -33.83
N TRP A 272 -18.69 14.20 -33.69
CA TRP A 272 -18.88 12.99 -32.90
C TRP A 272 -20.13 12.24 -33.36
N ALA A 273 -20.20 10.94 -33.08
CA ALA A 273 -21.33 10.07 -33.36
C ALA A 273 -21.49 9.03 -32.25
N ASN A 274 -22.74 8.73 -31.88
CA ASN A 274 -23.07 7.96 -30.69
C ASN A 274 -24.08 6.85 -31.00
N ALA A 275 -24.00 5.73 -30.28
CA ALA A 275 -25.00 4.67 -30.33
C ALA A 275 -25.25 4.05 -28.96
N VAL A 276 -26.51 3.80 -28.66
CA VAL A 276 -26.95 3.05 -27.47
C VAL A 276 -27.83 1.89 -27.92
N VAL A 277 -27.51 0.69 -27.45
CA VAL A 277 -28.33 -0.51 -27.64
C VAL A 277 -28.74 -1.03 -26.28
N MET A 278 -30.04 -1.25 -26.10
CA MET A 278 -30.63 -1.66 -24.83
C MET A 278 -31.59 -2.83 -25.04
N ASP A 279 -31.58 -3.80 -24.12
CA ASP A 279 -32.65 -4.78 -24.01
C ASP A 279 -33.91 -4.10 -23.44
N VAL A 280 -34.95 -3.98 -24.26
CA VAL A 280 -36.19 -3.28 -23.89
C VAL A 280 -36.99 -3.95 -22.76
N LYS A 281 -36.75 -5.24 -22.48
CA LYS A 281 -37.46 -5.97 -21.43
C LYS A 281 -36.76 -5.83 -20.09
N THR A 282 -35.43 -5.90 -20.06
CA THR A 282 -34.66 -5.82 -18.81
C THR A 282 -34.17 -4.41 -18.49
N GLY A 283 -34.05 -3.55 -19.50
CA GLY A 283 -33.41 -2.24 -19.38
C GLY A 283 -31.88 -2.31 -19.45
N ASP A 284 -31.31 -3.49 -19.69
CA ASP A 284 -29.87 -3.70 -19.76
C ASP A 284 -29.27 -2.93 -20.93
N VAL A 285 -28.24 -2.13 -20.67
CA VAL A 285 -27.48 -1.44 -21.71
C VAL A 285 -26.42 -2.39 -22.25
N ILE A 286 -26.59 -2.82 -23.49
CA ILE A 286 -25.70 -3.76 -24.18
C ILE A 286 -24.54 -3.03 -24.84
N VAL A 287 -24.81 -1.84 -25.39
CA VAL A 287 -23.82 -0.97 -26.04
C VAL A 287 -24.10 0.47 -25.62
N MET A 288 -23.04 1.20 -25.31
CA MET A 288 -23.02 2.65 -25.13
C MET A 288 -21.71 3.18 -25.73
N ALA A 289 -21.74 3.50 -27.01
CA ALA A 289 -20.54 3.78 -27.80
C ALA A 289 -20.50 5.25 -28.26
N ASP A 290 -19.31 5.84 -28.15
CA ASP A 290 -18.93 7.13 -28.70
C ASP A 290 -17.93 6.92 -29.85
N SER A 291 -17.97 7.75 -30.90
CA SER A 291 -16.98 7.69 -31.99
C SER A 291 -15.58 8.16 -31.56
N THR A 292 -15.51 9.00 -30.53
CA THR A 292 -14.28 9.52 -29.92
C THR A 292 -14.07 8.86 -28.56
N THR A 293 -13.64 7.59 -28.56
CA THR A 293 -13.47 6.84 -27.31
C THR A 293 -12.08 7.03 -26.72
N VAL A 294 -12.01 7.34 -25.42
CA VAL A 294 -10.75 7.42 -24.66
C VAL A 294 -10.14 6.03 -24.44
N ASP A 295 -8.82 5.90 -24.56
CA ASP A 295 -8.09 4.75 -24.03
C ASP A 295 -7.77 5.00 -22.55
N PRO A 296 -8.34 4.25 -21.59
CA PRO A 296 -8.07 4.47 -20.18
C PRO A 296 -6.61 4.28 -19.76
N ALA A 297 -5.80 3.58 -20.57
CA ALA A 297 -4.38 3.40 -20.33
C ALA A 297 -3.55 4.63 -20.77
N ASP A 298 -4.07 5.45 -21.68
CA ASP A 298 -3.47 6.70 -22.15
C ASP A 298 -4.55 7.78 -22.39
N PRO A 299 -5.19 8.27 -21.31
CA PRO A 299 -6.26 9.24 -21.43
C PRO A 299 -5.77 10.59 -22.00
N ASP A 300 -4.46 10.84 -21.96
CA ASP A 300 -3.87 12.08 -22.46
C ASP A 300 -3.80 12.16 -23.98
N ALA A 301 -3.86 11.02 -24.68
CA ALA A 301 -3.99 10.96 -26.13
C ALA A 301 -5.35 11.45 -26.64
N THR A 302 -6.36 11.54 -25.77
CA THR A 302 -7.71 12.02 -26.12
C THR A 302 -7.91 13.46 -25.66
N GLU A 303 -8.51 14.30 -26.51
CA GLU A 303 -8.85 15.68 -26.17
C GLU A 303 -9.81 15.72 -24.96
N GLY A 304 -9.60 16.70 -24.06
CA GLY A 304 -10.25 16.72 -22.76
C GLY A 304 -11.79 16.66 -22.78
N ASN A 305 -12.42 17.27 -23.78
CA ASN A 305 -13.87 17.25 -23.99
C ASN A 305 -14.43 15.87 -24.41
N PHE A 306 -13.58 14.97 -24.92
CA PHE A 306 -13.96 13.62 -25.33
C PHE A 306 -13.47 12.54 -24.36
N ARG A 307 -12.83 12.92 -23.24
CA ARG A 307 -12.46 11.97 -22.17
C ARG A 307 -13.68 11.49 -21.38
N THR A 308 -14.75 12.26 -21.38
CA THR A 308 -16.06 11.90 -20.83
C THR A 308 -16.96 11.40 -21.96
N SER A 309 -17.76 10.35 -21.71
CA SER A 309 -18.71 9.85 -22.70
C SER A 309 -19.67 10.95 -23.16
N THR A 310 -19.72 11.21 -24.46
CA THR A 310 -20.63 12.20 -25.04
C THR A 310 -22.07 11.71 -25.04
N VAL A 311 -22.29 10.39 -25.10
CA VAL A 311 -23.60 9.76 -24.88
C VAL A 311 -24.23 10.21 -23.55
N MET A 312 -23.41 10.34 -22.49
CA MET A 312 -23.88 10.66 -21.15
C MET A 312 -23.87 12.15 -20.83
N SER A 313 -22.90 12.88 -21.36
CA SER A 313 -22.61 14.26 -20.95
C SER A 313 -23.15 15.34 -21.89
N THR A 314 -23.44 15.00 -23.16
CA THR A 314 -23.79 15.98 -24.18
C THR A 314 -25.30 16.02 -24.44
N PRO A 315 -26.02 17.07 -24.03
CA PRO A 315 -27.42 17.23 -24.38
C PRO A 315 -27.57 17.60 -25.86
N TYR A 316 -28.63 17.11 -26.50
CA TYR A 316 -28.97 17.45 -27.88
C TYR A 316 -30.49 17.56 -28.05
N GLU A 317 -30.92 18.28 -29.08
CA GLU A 317 -32.34 18.37 -29.44
C GLU A 317 -32.78 17.10 -30.18
N PRO A 318 -33.78 16.35 -29.70
CA PRO A 318 -34.16 15.06 -30.29
C PRO A 318 -34.82 15.18 -31.68
N GLY A 319 -35.24 16.38 -32.08
CA GLY A 319 -35.91 16.60 -33.35
C GLY A 319 -37.14 15.70 -33.52
N SER A 320 -37.26 15.02 -34.67
CA SER A 320 -38.44 14.20 -34.96
C SER A 320 -38.54 12.93 -34.11
N THR A 321 -37.45 12.41 -33.52
CA THR A 321 -37.53 11.20 -32.67
C THR A 321 -38.30 11.49 -31.38
N GLY A 322 -38.27 12.74 -30.89
CA GLY A 322 -39.01 13.18 -29.71
C GLY A 322 -40.53 13.22 -29.89
N LYS A 323 -41.05 13.18 -31.13
CA LYS A 323 -42.50 13.24 -31.42
C LYS A 323 -43.28 12.04 -30.90
N ALA A 324 -42.61 10.92 -30.64
CA ALA A 324 -43.23 9.72 -30.09
C ALA A 324 -43.90 9.99 -28.73
N LEU A 325 -43.27 10.79 -27.85
CA LEU A 325 -43.78 11.06 -26.51
C LEU A 325 -45.07 11.89 -26.50
N PRO A 326 -45.17 13.04 -27.21
CA PRO A 326 -46.43 13.78 -27.31
C PRO A 326 -47.57 12.96 -27.94
N ILE A 327 -47.28 12.14 -28.96
CA ILE A 327 -48.30 11.28 -29.59
C ILE A 327 -48.79 10.22 -28.59
N ALA A 328 -47.88 9.55 -27.89
CA ALA A 328 -48.24 8.58 -26.86
C ALA A 328 -49.10 9.22 -25.76
N ALA A 329 -48.73 10.43 -25.29
CA ALA A 329 -49.50 11.17 -24.31
C ALA A 329 -50.90 11.58 -24.83
N ALA A 330 -51.01 11.95 -26.10
CA ALA A 330 -52.30 12.31 -26.71
C ALA A 330 -53.23 11.10 -26.84
N VAL A 331 -52.68 9.92 -27.18
CA VAL A 331 -53.42 8.65 -27.22
C VAL A 331 -53.84 8.22 -25.82
N ASP A 332 -52.94 8.29 -24.83
CA ASP A 332 -53.21 7.94 -23.43
C ASP A 332 -54.29 8.84 -22.81
N ALA A 333 -54.25 10.15 -23.10
CA ALA A 333 -55.27 11.11 -22.69
C ALA A 333 -56.60 10.99 -23.46
N GLY A 334 -56.73 10.02 -24.37
CA GLY A 334 -57.91 9.80 -25.21
C GLY A 334 -58.24 10.97 -26.13
N LYS A 335 -57.26 11.82 -26.45
CA LYS A 335 -57.43 12.99 -27.35
C LYS A 335 -57.31 12.62 -28.81
N VAL A 336 -56.62 11.52 -29.09
CA VAL A 336 -56.38 11.01 -30.43
C VAL A 336 -56.49 9.48 -30.43
N THR A 337 -57.04 8.90 -31.49
CA THR A 337 -57.05 7.46 -31.74
C THR A 337 -56.17 7.09 -32.94
N ALA A 338 -55.82 5.80 -33.08
CA ALA A 338 -55.03 5.31 -34.21
C ALA A 338 -55.72 5.49 -35.59
N THR A 339 -57.01 5.82 -35.61
CA THR A 339 -57.82 5.99 -36.82
C THR A 339 -58.15 7.45 -37.14
N ASP A 340 -57.71 8.40 -36.31
CA ASP A 340 -58.00 9.81 -36.54
C ASP A 340 -57.22 10.34 -37.77
N GLY A 341 -57.90 11.08 -38.63
CA GLY A 341 -57.31 11.73 -39.79
C GLY A 341 -56.92 13.17 -39.49
N PHE A 342 -55.68 13.55 -39.85
CA PHE A 342 -55.17 14.91 -39.77
C PHE A 342 -54.80 15.39 -41.18
N THR A 343 -55.16 16.63 -41.51
CA THR A 343 -54.83 17.30 -42.78
C THR A 343 -54.00 18.54 -42.53
#